data_AF-A0A268TMG2-F1
#
_entry.id   AF-A0A268TMG2-F1
#
_cell.length_a   1.000
_cell.length_b   1.000
_cell.length_c   1.000
_cell.angle_alpha   90.00
_cell.angle_beta   90.00
_cell.angle_gamma   90.00
#
_symmetry.space_group_name_H-M   'P 1'
#
loop_
_entity.id
_entity.type
_entity.pdbx_description
1 polymer ?
#
loop_
_entity_poly.entity_id
_entity_poly.type
_entity_poly.pdbx_seq_one_letter_code
_entity_poly.pdbx_strand_id
1 'polypeptide(L)'
;MILGVLASLGFKQFETFYAYRQAHTTITDMQVSLNRLYVDSYMKHQEVSIKEALEVLKPFEGDFRFYTLRVSAREVTLRIGGDTLRLRLRQDLLNRAILTCNPTEYLCRKVYNRTFDK
;
A
#
# COMPACT_ATOMS: atom_id res chain seq x y z
N MET A 1 -14.94 0.68 -36.73
CA MET A 1 -14.01 1.36 -35.79
C MET A 1 -14.49 1.39 -34.33
N ILE A 2 -15.54 0.63 -33.95
CA ILE A 2 -16.08 0.63 -32.57
C ILE A 2 -15.49 -0.52 -31.72
N LEU A 3 -15.15 -1.67 -32.34
CA LEU A 3 -14.55 -2.81 -31.62
C LEU A 3 -13.17 -2.52 -31.00
N GLY A 4 -12.33 -1.73 -31.68
CA GLY A 4 -10.97 -1.43 -31.18
C GLY A 4 -10.96 -0.57 -29.92
N VAL A 5 -11.93 0.34 -29.77
CA VAL A 5 -12.05 1.22 -28.61
C VAL A 5 -12.52 0.42 -27.38
N LEU A 6 -13.51 -0.45 -27.56
CA LEU A 6 -14.02 -1.32 -26.48
C LEU A 6 -12.96 -2.31 -25.98
N ALA A 7 -12.17 -2.91 -26.87
CA ALA A 7 -11.07 -3.79 -26.49
C ALA A 7 -9.99 -3.05 -25.68
N SER A 8 -9.63 -1.83 -26.10
CA SER A 8 -8.63 -1.00 -25.40
C SER A 8 -9.09 -0.53 -24.02
N LEU A 9 -10.39 -0.24 -23.86
CA LEU A 9 -10.98 0.14 -22.57
C LEU A 9 -11.03 -1.05 -21.60
N GLY A 10 -11.45 -2.22 -22.08
CA GLY A 10 -11.50 -3.44 -21.29
C GLY A 10 -10.12 -3.85 -20.77
N PHE A 11 -9.09 -3.73 -21.62
CA PHE A 11 -7.71 -4.03 -21.24
C PHE A 11 -7.18 -3.10 -20.14
N LYS A 12 -7.44 -1.79 -20.24
CA LYS A 12 -7.03 -0.81 -19.21
C LYS A 12 -7.74 -1.04 -17.88
N GLN A 13 -9.04 -1.36 -17.89
CA GLN A 13 -9.79 -1.68 -16.67
C GLN A 13 -9.25 -2.95 -16.00
N PHE A 14 -8.91 -3.95 -16.82
CA PHE A 14 -8.30 -5.19 -16.34
C PHE A 14 -6.94 -4.95 -15.67
N GLU A 15 -6.02 -4.23 -16.32
CA GLU A 15 -4.71 -3.90 -15.71
C GLU A 15 -4.83 -3.11 -14.41
N THR A 16 -5.79 -2.17 -14.36
CA THR A 16 -6.05 -1.36 -13.17
C THR A 16 -6.56 -2.20 -11.99
N PHE A 17 -7.42 -3.18 -12.24
CA PHE A 17 -7.88 -4.13 -11.22
C PHE A 17 -6.73 -4.96 -10.64
N TYR A 18 -5.84 -5.48 -11.49
CA TYR A 18 -4.64 -6.20 -11.03
C TYR A 18 -3.70 -5.28 -10.25
N ALA A 19 -3.56 -4.03 -10.67
CA ALA A 19 -2.77 -3.03 -9.94
C ALA A 19 -3.27 -2.86 -8.50
N TYR A 20 -4.59 -2.69 -8.31
CA TYR A 20 -5.19 -2.56 -6.98
C TYR A 20 -4.97 -3.81 -6.13
N ARG A 21 -5.16 -4.99 -6.71
CA ARG A 21 -4.99 -6.26 -5.99
C ARG A 21 -3.54 -6.49 -5.58
N GLN A 22 -2.59 -6.26 -6.50
CA GLN A 22 -1.18 -6.45 -6.21
C GLN A 22 -0.70 -5.42 -5.17
N ALA A 23 -1.10 -4.16 -5.29
CA ALA A 23 -0.79 -3.13 -4.31
C ALA A 23 -1.36 -3.47 -2.92
N HIS A 24 -2.60 -3.96 -2.85
CA HIS A 24 -3.20 -4.42 -1.59
C HIS A 24 -2.40 -5.55 -0.93
N THR A 25 -1.99 -6.55 -1.70
CA THR A 25 -1.14 -7.63 -1.20
C THR A 25 0.17 -7.09 -0.66
N THR A 26 0.87 -6.24 -1.42
CA THR A 26 2.12 -5.62 -0.99
C THR A 26 1.96 -4.79 0.29
N ILE A 27 0.86 -4.03 0.42
CA ILE A 27 0.54 -3.29 1.65
C ILE A 27 0.28 -4.22 2.83
N THR A 28 -0.36 -5.35 2.59
CA THR A 28 -0.60 -6.37 3.63
C THR A 28 0.72 -6.99 4.08
N ASP A 29 1.63 -7.30 3.16
CA ASP A 29 2.96 -7.84 3.49
C ASP A 29 3.81 -6.82 4.25
N MET A 30 3.79 -5.55 3.84
CA MET A 30 4.41 -4.45 4.61
C MET A 30 3.85 -4.39 6.03
N GLN A 31 2.53 -4.50 6.19
CA GLN A 31 1.86 -4.47 7.48
C GLN A 31 2.26 -5.64 8.38
N VAL A 32 2.42 -6.85 7.80
CA VAL A 32 2.90 -8.03 8.53
C VAL A 32 4.36 -7.85 8.98
N SER A 33 5.24 -7.35 8.11
CA SER A 33 6.65 -7.12 8.44
C SER A 33 6.81 -6.06 9.52
N LEU A 34 6.05 -4.96 9.45
CA LEU A 34 6.02 -3.94 10.50
C LEU A 34 5.52 -4.53 11.83
N ASN A 35 4.45 -5.32 11.81
CA ASN A 35 3.93 -5.93 13.02
C ASN A 35 4.94 -6.87 13.69
N ARG A 36 5.73 -7.62 12.91
CA ARG A 36 6.82 -8.44 13.45
C ARG A 36 7.86 -7.59 14.17
N LEU A 37 8.32 -6.49 13.57
CA LEU A 37 9.26 -5.56 14.20
C LEU A 37 8.74 -5.03 15.54
N TYR A 38 7.48 -4.59 15.58
CA TYR A 38 6.87 -4.04 16.79
C TYR A 38 6.66 -5.09 17.89
N VAL A 39 6.27 -6.31 17.52
CA VAL A 39 6.18 -7.43 18.49
C VAL A 39 7.57 -7.78 19.04
N ASP A 40 8.58 -7.91 18.19
CA ASP A 40 9.94 -8.23 18.62
C ASP A 40 10.52 -7.15 19.56
N SER A 41 10.26 -5.88 19.24
CA SER A 41 10.68 -4.74 20.05
C SER A 41 9.95 -4.70 21.40
N TYR A 42 8.64 -4.96 21.40
CA TYR A 42 7.84 -5.09 22.62
C TYR A 42 8.38 -6.19 23.54
N MET A 43 8.68 -7.37 23.01
CA MET A 43 9.24 -8.48 23.80
C MET A 43 10.62 -8.16 24.39
N LYS A 44 11.37 -7.27 23.74
CA LYS A 44 12.69 -6.78 24.18
C LYS A 44 12.62 -5.54 25.08
N HIS A 45 11.42 -5.02 25.38
CA HIS A 45 11.21 -3.76 26.10
C HIS A 45 11.96 -2.58 25.46
N GLN A 46 12.01 -2.55 24.13
CA GLN A 46 12.63 -1.48 23.35
C GLN A 46 11.56 -0.67 22.62
N GLU A 47 11.88 0.58 22.32
CA GLU A 47 11.06 1.40 21.42
C GLU A 47 11.52 1.18 19.98
N VAL A 48 10.55 1.09 19.06
CA VAL A 48 10.86 1.05 17.62
C VAL A 48 11.17 2.44 17.13
N SER A 49 12.38 2.65 16.62
CA SER A 49 12.72 3.88 15.94
C SER A 49 12.06 3.94 14.55
N ILE A 50 11.79 5.16 14.09
CA ILE A 50 11.30 5.40 12.71
C ILE A 50 12.28 4.82 11.68
N LYS A 51 13.58 4.88 11.95
CA LYS A 51 14.61 4.32 11.07
C LYS A 51 14.43 2.81 10.90
N GLU A 52 14.23 2.07 11.98
CA GLU A 52 14.01 0.61 11.91
C GLU A 52 12.72 0.27 11.17
N ALA A 53 11.64 1.01 11.41
CA ALA A 53 10.40 0.83 10.66
C ALA A 53 10.60 1.09 9.15
N LEU A 54 11.42 2.07 8.78
CA LEU A 54 11.76 2.35 7.38
C LEU A 54 12.63 1.26 6.76
N GLU A 55 13.63 0.73 7.48
CA GLU A 55 14.44 -0.39 7.00
C GLU A 55 13.59 -1.62 6.70
N VAL A 56 12.55 -1.88 7.50
CA VAL A 56 11.59 -2.96 7.24
C VAL A 56 10.75 -2.71 5.98
N LEU A 57 10.44 -1.45 5.66
CA LEU A 57 9.65 -1.08 4.50
C LEU A 57 10.48 -0.93 3.22
N LYS A 58 11.78 -0.63 3.34
CA LYS A 58 12.65 -0.34 2.19
C LYS A 58 12.69 -1.45 1.13
N PRO A 59 12.67 -2.75 1.47
CA PRO A 59 12.63 -3.83 0.48
C PRO A 59 11.40 -3.84 -0.43
N PHE A 60 10.31 -3.17 -0.02
CA PHE A 60 9.09 -3.07 -0.82
C PHE A 60 9.13 -1.92 -1.83
N GLU A 61 10.09 -1.01 -1.70
CA GLU A 61 10.25 0.12 -2.61
C GLU A 61 10.66 -0.36 -4.02
N GLY A 62 9.97 0.14 -5.04
CA GLY A 62 10.27 -0.25 -6.41
C GLY A 62 9.26 0.25 -7.44
N ASP A 63 9.64 0.09 -8.70
CA ASP A 63 8.77 0.28 -9.85
C ASP A 63 8.30 -1.10 -10.32
N PHE A 64 7.03 -1.41 -10.08
CA PHE A 64 6.40 -2.65 -10.50
C PHE A 64 5.63 -2.44 -11.79
N ARG A 65 5.27 -3.54 -12.47
CA ARG A 65 4.57 -3.51 -13.76
C ARG A 65 3.35 -2.58 -13.79
N PHE A 66 2.59 -2.52 -12.69
CA PHE A 66 1.31 -1.80 -12.63
C PHE A 66 1.29 -0.62 -11.65
N TYR A 67 2.33 -0.47 -10.82
CA TYR A 67 2.38 0.56 -9.80
C TYR A 67 3.81 0.86 -9.37
N THR A 68 4.03 2.04 -8.80
CA THR A 68 5.29 2.41 -8.15
C THR A 68 5.03 2.56 -6.66
N LEU A 69 5.97 2.11 -5.84
CA LEU A 69 5.95 2.27 -4.39
C LEU A 69 7.24 2.97 -3.95
N ARG A 70 7.10 4.04 -3.17
CA ARG A 70 8.22 4.80 -2.57
C ARG A 70 8.04 4.90 -1.08
N VAL A 71 9.11 4.72 -0.33
CA VAL A 71 9.12 4.78 1.14
C VAL A 71 9.91 6.00 1.57
N SER A 72 9.31 6.84 2.43
CA SER A 72 9.95 8.06 2.93
C SER A 72 9.51 8.39 4.34
N ALA A 73 10.46 8.63 5.25
CA ALA A 73 10.27 9.14 6.61
C ALA A 73 9.15 8.47 7.46
N ARG A 74 7.88 8.80 7.22
CA ARG A 74 6.71 8.23 7.91
C ARG A 74 5.56 7.88 6.95
N GLU A 75 5.84 7.86 5.65
CA GLU A 75 4.86 7.69 4.60
C GLU A 75 5.35 6.69 3.55
N VAL A 76 4.41 5.92 3.03
CA VAL A 76 4.58 5.10 1.82
C VAL A 76 3.70 5.70 0.74
N THR A 77 4.31 6.09 -0.38
CA THR A 77 3.61 6.62 -1.54
C THR A 77 3.41 5.51 -2.55
N LEU A 78 2.16 5.18 -2.85
CA LEU A 78 1.76 4.26 -3.91
C LEU A 78 1.24 5.07 -5.10
N ARG A 79 1.73 4.77 -6.30
CA ARG A 79 1.24 5.36 -7.54
C ARG A 79 0.70 4.29 -8.48
N ILE A 80 -0.54 4.42 -8.91
CA ILE A 80 -1.18 3.52 -9.89
C ILE A 80 -1.65 4.38 -11.06
N GLY A 81 -1.02 4.23 -12.21
CA GLY A 81 -1.24 5.12 -13.36
C GLY A 81 -0.94 6.58 -13.03
N GLY A 82 -1.97 7.44 -13.10
CA GLY A 82 -1.89 8.86 -12.77
C GLY A 82 -2.18 9.19 -11.31
N ASP A 83 -2.78 8.26 -10.56
CA ASP A 83 -3.25 8.51 -9.21
C ASP A 83 -2.18 8.17 -8.16
N THR A 84 -2.18 8.92 -7.07
CA THR A 84 -1.24 8.76 -5.96
C THR A 84 -1.97 8.60 -4.64
N LEU A 85 -1.56 7.59 -3.87
CA LEU A 85 -2.05 7.30 -2.52
C LEU A 85 -0.90 7.47 -1.54
N ARG A 86 -1.15 8.18 -0.43
CA ARG A 86 -0.21 8.29 0.68
C ARG A 86 -0.69 7.48 1.87
N LEU A 87 0.09 6.47 2.23
CA LEU A 87 -0.10 5.66 3.42
C LEU A 87 0.76 6.25 4.52
N ARG A 88 0.18 6.52 5.69
CA ARG A 88 0.88 7.03 6.86
C ARG A 88 1.13 5.90 7.84
N LEU A 89 2.38 5.80 8.30
CA LEU A 89 2.76 4.93 9.40
C LEU A 89 2.26 5.55 10.71
N ARG A 90 1.42 4.79 11.43
CA ARG A 90 0.92 5.14 12.76
C ARG A 90 1.07 3.95 13.69
N GLN A 91 0.94 4.22 14.99
CA GLN A 91 0.87 3.22 16.04
C GLN A 91 -0.53 3.23 16.61
N ASP A 92 -1.15 2.07 16.75
CA ASP A 92 -2.47 1.93 17.33
C ASP A 92 -2.41 1.80 18.87
N LEU A 93 -3.58 1.76 19.51
CA LEU A 93 -3.72 1.65 20.97
C LEU A 93 -3.18 0.32 21.53
N LEU A 94 -2.98 -0.69 20.68
CA LEU A 94 -2.42 -2.00 21.03
C LEU A 94 -0.92 -2.08 20.70
N ASN A 95 -0.28 -0.93 20.51
CA ASN A 95 1.14 -0.82 20.20
C ASN A 95 1.54 -1.45 18.86
N ARG A 96 0.58 -1.66 17.94
CA ARG A 96 0.84 -2.21 16.61
C ARG A 96 1.09 -1.09 15.62
N ALA A 97 2.04 -1.30 14.70
CA ALA A 97 2.15 -0.44 13.54
C ALA A 97 0.91 -0.58 12.67
N ILE A 98 0.48 0.50 12.03
CA ILE A 98 -0.58 0.46 11.02
C ILE A 98 -0.27 1.45 9.91
N LEU A 99 -0.33 0.97 8.66
CA LEU A 99 -0.36 1.81 7.47
C LEU A 99 -1.80 2.23 7.22
N THR A 100 -2.07 3.53 7.29
CA THR A 100 -3.42 4.10 7.14
C THR A 100 -3.48 5.12 6.00
N CYS A 101 -4.60 5.22 5.31
CA CYS A 101 -4.88 6.26 4.33
C CYS A 101 -6.20 6.97 4.62
N ASN A 102 -6.42 8.11 3.96
CA ASN A 102 -7.68 8.81 4.03
C ASN A 102 -8.78 8.03 3.27
N PRO A 103 -9.84 7.52 3.93
CA PRO A 103 -10.88 6.73 3.28
C PRO A 103 -11.69 7.51 2.24
N THR A 104 -11.62 8.85 2.22
CA THR A 104 -12.26 9.66 1.17
C THR A 104 -11.44 9.69 -0.13
N GLU A 105 -10.18 9.24 -0.13
CA GLU A 105 -9.37 9.14 -1.34
C GLU A 105 -9.77 7.92 -2.18
N TYR A 106 -9.84 8.12 -3.51
CA TYR A 106 -10.28 7.09 -4.44
C TYR A 106 -9.41 5.83 -4.37
N LEU A 107 -8.08 5.98 -4.43
CA LEU A 107 -7.17 4.84 -4.35
C LEU A 107 -7.21 4.14 -2.99
N CYS A 108 -7.39 4.88 -1.88
CA CYS A 108 -7.54 4.26 -0.56
C CYS A 108 -8.74 3.30 -0.56
N ARG A 109 -9.88 3.74 -1.11
CA ARG A 109 -11.05 2.88 -1.27
C ARG A 109 -10.79 1.69 -2.18
N LYS A 110 -10.17 1.88 -3.34
CA LYS A 110 -9.93 0.78 -4.29
C LYS A 110 -8.93 -0.26 -3.78
N VAL A 111 -7.93 0.18 -3.04
CA VAL A 111 -6.88 -0.70 -2.50
C VAL A 111 -7.33 -1.40 -1.21
N TYR A 112 -8.09 -0.75 -0.33
CA TYR A 112 -8.54 -1.37 0.94
C TYR A 112 -9.97 -1.92 0.91
N ASN A 113 -10.90 -1.30 0.18
CA ASN A 113 -12.30 -1.69 0.11
C ASN A 113 -12.61 -2.36 -1.23
N ARG A 114 -12.75 -3.69 -1.21
CA ARG A 114 -13.21 -4.51 -2.35
C ARG A 114 -14.64 -4.20 -2.81
N THR A 115 -15.38 -3.35 -2.10
CA THR A 115 -16.84 -3.22 -2.19
C THR A 115 -17.34 -2.27 -3.29
N PHE A 116 -16.46 -1.56 -4.00
CA PHE A 116 -16.86 -0.57 -5.01
C PHE A 116 -16.68 -1.02 -6.47
N ASP A 117 -16.57 -2.33 -6.71
CA ASP A 117 -16.58 -2.94 -8.05
C ASP A 117 -17.92 -3.68 -8.31
N LYS A 118 -19.03 -3.19 -7.76
CA LYS A 118 -20.39 -3.62 -8.09
C LYS A 118 -21.09 -2.58 -8.95
#